data_AF-A0A4R4Z750-F1
#
_entry.id   AF-A0A4R4Z750-F1
#
_cell.length_a   1.000
_cell.length_b   1.000
_cell.length_c   1.000
_cell.angle_alpha   90.00
_cell.angle_beta   90.00
_cell.angle_gamma   90.00
#
_symmetry.space_group_name_H-M   'P 1'
#
loop_
_entity.id
_entity.type
_entity.pdbx_description
1 polymer ?
#
loop_
_entity_poly.entity_id
_entity_poly.type
_entity_poly.pdbx_seq_one_letter_code
_entity_poly.pdbx_strand_id
1 'polypeptide(L)'
;MSFGRHQPDDWEYDDTDWLAQADEPTRASTAVDTVVGQDPSGVVSVSSTFDAEVVSVALADNWRQVVDPRQLHVGVVVAANAATMLALGTKLESADLEGTDQLQAAPGYDDSPLSSQDITRLLDEVTADLNAFTHQLAAIADQTVTAESPGRNVSGTAQRGQILQLSLDPNWASAARNSEIETELASLLATLQSKSTPTDLAGGPRSRAIDELNGLASNPQLLLRRLGLGS
;
A
#
# COMPACT_ATOMS: atom_id res chain seq x y z
N MET A 1 37.67 -63.23 -42.04
CA MET A 1 37.86 -61.88 -42.62
C MET A 1 36.52 -61.16 -42.44
N SER A 2 36.24 -60.39 -41.40
CA SER A 2 36.85 -59.18 -40.83
C SER A 2 36.78 -57.94 -41.72
N PHE A 3 36.14 -56.90 -41.17
CA PHE A 3 36.10 -55.47 -41.54
C PHE A 3 35.22 -55.10 -42.76
N GLY A 4 34.52 -53.96 -42.79
CA GLY A 4 34.54 -52.77 -41.96
C GLY A 4 33.58 -51.70 -42.51
N ARG A 5 33.28 -50.71 -41.67
CA ARG A 5 32.38 -49.55 -41.86
C ARG A 5 32.71 -48.71 -43.11
N HIS A 6 31.74 -47.95 -43.63
CA HIS A 6 31.69 -46.46 -43.67
C HIS A 6 30.31 -45.96 -44.16
N GLN A 7 29.72 -45.01 -43.42
CA GLN A 7 28.59 -44.09 -43.73
C GLN A 7 29.01 -43.08 -44.82
N PRO A 8 28.10 -42.37 -45.57
CA PRO A 8 27.18 -41.36 -45.02
C PRO A 8 25.85 -41.07 -45.79
N ASP A 9 24.98 -40.30 -45.12
CA ASP A 9 23.97 -39.33 -45.62
C ASP A 9 22.99 -39.70 -46.74
N ASP A 10 21.70 -39.77 -46.38
CA ASP A 10 20.61 -39.07 -47.09
C ASP A 10 19.35 -39.12 -46.21
N TRP A 11 19.30 -38.21 -45.24
CA TRP A 11 18.04 -37.78 -44.63
C TRP A 11 17.94 -36.27 -44.86
N GLU A 12 17.41 -35.87 -46.01
CA GLU A 12 16.85 -34.53 -46.21
C GLU A 12 15.69 -34.37 -45.21
N TYR A 13 15.99 -33.79 -44.04
CA TYR A 13 14.97 -33.20 -43.19
C TYR A 13 14.79 -31.76 -43.64
N ASP A 14 13.61 -31.54 -44.22
CA ASP A 14 13.05 -30.24 -44.57
C ASP A 14 13.05 -29.34 -43.32
N ASP A 15 13.96 -28.37 -43.29
CA ASP A 15 13.97 -27.27 -42.34
C ASP A 15 12.78 -26.36 -42.66
N THR A 16 11.61 -26.57 -42.05
CA THR A 16 10.68 -25.47 -41.71
C THR A 16 9.57 -25.88 -40.74
N ASP A 17 9.36 -25.05 -39.72
CA ASP A 17 8.16 -24.93 -38.88
C ASP A 17 7.86 -25.98 -37.79
N TRP A 18 8.88 -26.33 -37.01
CA TRP A 18 8.71 -26.70 -35.59
C TRP A 18 9.25 -25.61 -34.67
N LEU A 19 8.76 -24.37 -34.81
CA LEU A 19 8.77 -23.45 -33.67
C LEU A 19 7.76 -23.98 -32.67
N ALA A 20 8.31 -24.76 -31.73
CA ALA A 20 7.75 -25.02 -30.44
C ALA A 20 7.11 -23.74 -29.91
N GLN A 21 5.78 -23.73 -29.93
CA GLN A 21 4.98 -22.87 -29.07
C GLN A 21 5.32 -23.32 -27.65
N ALA A 22 6.38 -22.75 -27.09
CA ALA A 22 6.65 -22.87 -25.68
C ALA A 22 5.39 -22.36 -24.98
N ASP A 23 4.72 -23.26 -24.27
CA ASP A 23 3.74 -22.93 -23.25
C ASP A 23 4.38 -21.89 -22.32
N GLU A 24 4.12 -20.60 -22.60
CA GLU A 24 4.26 -19.58 -21.58
C GLU A 24 3.27 -19.97 -20.48
N PRO A 25 3.72 -20.23 -19.24
CA PRO A 25 2.78 -20.38 -18.15
C PRO A 25 2.08 -19.03 -18.02
N THR A 26 0.84 -18.99 -18.51
CA THR A 26 -0.12 -17.93 -18.22
C THR A 26 -0.29 -17.90 -16.70
N ARG A 27 0.58 -17.15 -16.02
CA ARG A 27 0.28 -16.66 -14.69
C ARG A 27 -0.88 -15.71 -14.90
N ALA A 28 -2.08 -16.19 -14.57
CA ALA A 28 -3.18 -15.33 -14.20
C ALA A 28 -2.72 -14.47 -13.02
N SER A 29 -1.99 -13.40 -13.32
CA SER A 29 -1.75 -12.30 -12.41
C SER A 29 -3.09 -11.58 -12.37
N THR A 30 -3.83 -11.76 -11.29
CA THR A 30 -4.62 -10.65 -10.77
C THR A 30 -3.65 -9.49 -10.63
N ALA A 31 -3.56 -8.66 -11.67
CA ALA A 31 -2.71 -7.50 -11.71
C ALA A 31 -3.29 -6.56 -10.66
N VAL A 32 -2.77 -6.67 -9.44
CA VAL A 32 -2.99 -5.66 -8.43
C VAL A 32 -2.37 -4.40 -9.00
N ASP A 33 -3.16 -3.33 -9.05
CA ASP A 33 -2.67 -2.05 -9.51
C ASP A 33 -1.52 -1.61 -8.58
N THR A 34 -0.32 -1.58 -9.16
CA THR A 34 0.92 -1.36 -8.43
C THR A 34 1.71 -0.21 -9.04
N VAL A 35 2.36 0.54 -8.19
CA VAL A 35 3.37 1.54 -8.54
C VAL A 35 4.74 1.01 -8.18
N VAL A 36 5.76 1.44 -8.92
CA VAL A 36 7.15 1.05 -8.67
C VAL A 36 7.98 2.29 -8.40
N GLY A 37 8.52 2.38 -7.19
CA GLY A 37 9.57 3.33 -6.84
C GLY A 37 10.93 2.73 -7.11
N GLN A 38 11.83 3.51 -7.70
CA GLN A 38 13.18 3.05 -8.04
C GLN A 38 14.21 4.06 -7.53
N ASP A 39 15.36 3.56 -7.08
CA ASP A 39 16.46 4.44 -6.72
C ASP A 39 17.16 5.02 -7.98
N PRO A 40 17.87 6.16 -7.89
CA PRO A 40 18.50 6.80 -9.04
C PRO A 40 19.54 5.94 -9.78
N SER A 41 20.15 4.96 -9.10
CA SER A 41 21.12 4.04 -9.72
C SER A 41 20.45 2.85 -10.42
N GLY A 42 19.13 2.69 -10.23
CA GLY A 42 18.34 1.60 -10.81
C GLY A 42 18.61 0.22 -10.19
N VAL A 43 19.31 0.18 -9.05
CA VAL A 43 19.73 -1.03 -8.36
C VAL A 43 18.62 -1.62 -7.52
N VAL A 44 17.78 -0.80 -6.92
CA VAL A 44 16.68 -1.17 -6.04
C VAL A 44 15.37 -0.67 -6.62
N SER A 45 14.41 -1.58 -6.72
CA SER A 45 13.02 -1.26 -7.06
C SER A 45 12.09 -1.76 -5.95
N VAL A 46 11.11 -0.96 -5.58
CA VAL A 46 10.09 -1.28 -4.59
C VAL A 46 8.73 -1.14 -5.25
N SER A 47 7.96 -2.23 -5.27
CA SER A 47 6.59 -2.23 -5.78
C SER A 47 5.62 -2.11 -4.62
N SER A 48 4.68 -1.17 -4.74
CA SER A 48 3.62 -0.94 -3.76
C SER A 48 2.25 -0.88 -4.43
N THR A 49 1.19 -1.22 -3.72
CA THR A 49 -0.19 -0.96 -4.15
C THR A 49 -0.51 0.53 -4.10
N PHE A 50 -1.67 0.92 -4.62
CA PHE A 50 -2.15 2.32 -4.55
C PHE A 50 -2.47 2.79 -3.11
N ASP A 51 -2.68 1.86 -2.18
CA ASP A 51 -2.74 2.15 -0.73
C ASP A 51 -1.35 2.24 -0.08
N ALA A 52 -0.31 2.34 -0.92
CA ALA A 52 1.10 2.33 -0.59
C ALA A 52 1.61 0.99 -0.02
N GLU A 53 0.79 -0.07 0.04
CA GLU A 53 1.17 -1.37 0.61
C GLU A 53 2.34 -1.99 -0.14
N VAL A 54 3.48 -2.19 0.52
CA VAL A 54 4.67 -2.76 -0.12
C VAL A 54 4.44 -4.23 -0.44
N VAL A 55 4.47 -4.55 -1.74
CA VAL A 55 4.25 -5.91 -2.28
C VAL A 55 5.57 -6.66 -2.46
N SER A 56 6.59 -5.98 -2.99
CA SER A 56 7.88 -6.61 -3.30
C SER A 56 9.02 -5.62 -3.34
N VAL A 57 10.22 -6.12 -3.07
CA VAL A 57 11.49 -5.43 -3.31
C VAL A 57 12.28 -6.27 -4.31
N ALA A 58 12.93 -5.62 -5.28
CA ALA A 58 13.77 -6.28 -6.27
C ALA A 58 15.13 -5.58 -6.34
N LEU A 59 16.20 -6.38 -6.41
CA LEU A 59 17.56 -5.93 -6.60
C LEU A 59 18.04 -6.28 -8.02
N ALA A 60 18.78 -5.39 -8.66
CA ALA A 60 19.47 -5.70 -9.91
C ALA A 60 20.47 -6.86 -9.70
N ASP A 61 20.56 -7.80 -10.64
CA ASP A 61 21.40 -9.01 -10.50
C ASP A 61 22.86 -8.70 -10.15
N ASN A 62 23.40 -7.61 -10.70
CA ASN A 62 24.77 -7.17 -10.53
C ASN A 62 24.96 -6.07 -9.47
N TRP A 63 23.98 -5.84 -8.59
CA TRP A 63 24.00 -4.70 -7.66
C TRP A 63 25.28 -4.58 -6.84
N ARG A 64 25.87 -5.71 -6.41
CA ARG A 64 27.11 -5.73 -5.59
C ARG A 64 28.34 -5.18 -6.33
N GLN A 65 28.29 -5.10 -7.65
CA GLN A 65 29.36 -4.52 -8.46
C GLN A 65 29.21 -3.00 -8.57
N VAL A 66 28.02 -2.49 -8.30
CA VAL A 66 27.65 -1.07 -8.48
C VAL A 66 27.55 -0.35 -7.14
N VAL A 67 27.08 -1.03 -6.10
CA VAL A 67 26.80 -0.47 -4.77
C VAL A 67 27.51 -1.29 -3.70
N ASP A 68 28.22 -0.61 -2.79
CA ASP A 68 28.77 -1.24 -1.58
C ASP A 68 27.61 -1.81 -0.74
N PRO A 69 27.64 -3.09 -0.30
CA PRO A 69 26.65 -3.66 0.61
C PRO A 69 26.32 -2.78 1.83
N ARG A 70 27.29 -2.00 2.33
CA ARG A 70 27.09 -1.06 3.45
C ARG A 70 26.18 0.11 3.09
N GLN A 71 26.06 0.45 1.81
CA GLN A 71 25.26 1.57 1.30
C GLN A 71 23.93 1.14 0.67
N LEU A 72 23.66 -0.17 0.56
CA LEU A 72 22.41 -0.68 -0.03
C LEU A 72 21.17 -0.06 0.63
N HIS A 73 21.21 0.16 1.95
CA HIS A 73 20.11 0.76 2.70
C HIS A 73 19.67 2.12 2.16
N VAL A 74 20.60 2.92 1.61
CA VAL A 74 20.30 4.24 1.04
C VAL A 74 19.39 4.10 -0.17
N GLY A 75 19.73 3.18 -1.09
CA GLY A 75 18.91 2.91 -2.28
C GLY A 75 17.52 2.42 -1.92
N VAL A 76 17.42 1.54 -0.91
CA VAL A 76 16.12 1.04 -0.42
C VAL A 76 15.24 2.16 0.13
N VAL A 77 15.79 3.04 0.97
CA VAL A 77 15.02 4.17 1.53
C VAL A 77 14.50 5.08 0.42
N VAL A 78 15.34 5.39 -0.57
CA VAL A 78 14.94 6.24 -1.70
C VAL A 78 13.86 5.57 -2.54
N ALA A 79 14.04 4.31 -2.93
CA ALA A 79 13.08 3.57 -3.74
C ALA A 79 11.73 3.41 -3.00
N ALA A 80 11.76 3.08 -1.71
CA ALA A 80 10.54 2.92 -0.89
C ALA A 80 9.77 4.25 -0.77
N ASN A 81 10.46 5.35 -0.46
CA ASN A 81 9.80 6.66 -0.35
C ASN A 81 9.28 7.15 -1.71
N ALA A 82 9.98 6.84 -2.81
CA ALA A 82 9.48 7.10 -4.16
C ALA A 82 8.19 6.31 -4.46
N ALA A 83 8.14 5.02 -4.11
CA ALA A 83 6.95 4.19 -4.27
C ALA A 83 5.77 4.76 -3.46
N THR A 84 6.00 5.16 -2.20
CA THR A 84 4.98 5.80 -1.36
C THR A 84 4.46 7.10 -1.99
N MET A 85 5.33 7.97 -2.50
CA MET A 85 4.89 9.22 -3.15
C MET A 85 4.08 8.96 -4.41
N LEU A 86 4.46 7.98 -5.22
CA LEU A 86 3.70 7.59 -6.42
C LEU A 86 2.34 7.00 -6.07
N ALA A 87 2.26 6.17 -5.03
CA ALA A 87 0.99 5.60 -4.56
C ALA A 87 0.05 6.71 -4.07
N LEU A 88 0.56 7.67 -3.28
CA LEU A 88 -0.20 8.83 -2.82
C LEU A 88 -0.69 9.71 -3.97
N GLY A 89 0.17 9.97 -4.97
CA GLY A 89 -0.21 10.72 -6.17
C GLY A 89 -1.36 10.03 -6.92
N THR A 90 -1.24 8.72 -7.13
CA THR A 90 -2.26 7.92 -7.83
C THR A 90 -3.57 7.88 -7.06
N LYS A 91 -3.52 7.76 -5.72
CA LYS A 91 -4.71 7.76 -4.87
C LYS A 91 -5.48 9.09 -4.92
N LEU A 92 -4.77 10.22 -5.01
CA LEU A 92 -5.40 11.54 -5.16
C LEU A 92 -6.08 11.69 -6.53
N GLU A 93 -5.44 11.21 -7.60
CA GLU A 93 -6.03 11.22 -8.95
C GLU A 93 -7.30 10.36 -9.03
N SER A 94 -7.33 9.21 -8.33
CA SER A 94 -8.50 8.33 -8.30
C SER A 94 -9.64 8.87 -7.41
N ALA A 95 -9.33 9.52 -6.29
CA ALA A 95 -10.34 10.06 -5.38
C ALA A 95 -11.19 11.19 -6.00
N ASP A 96 -10.61 11.98 -6.91
CA ASP A 96 -11.33 13.00 -7.67
C ASP A 96 -12.40 12.40 -8.62
N LEU A 97 -12.32 11.10 -8.93
CA LEU A 97 -13.25 10.41 -9.85
C LEU A 97 -14.40 9.70 -9.13
N GLU A 98 -14.25 9.34 -7.85
CA GLU A 98 -15.22 8.49 -7.12
C GLU A 98 -16.20 9.26 -6.22
N GLY A 99 -16.08 10.58 -6.11
CA GLY A 99 -16.82 11.44 -5.18
C GLY A 99 -18.34 11.57 -5.37
N THR A 100 -19.02 10.67 -6.10
CA THR A 100 -20.44 10.86 -6.45
C THR A 100 -21.45 9.76 -6.07
N ASP A 101 -21.08 8.59 -5.55
CA ASP A 101 -22.05 7.47 -5.61
C ASP A 101 -22.22 6.52 -4.40
N GLN A 102 -21.83 6.89 -3.17
CA GLN A 102 -22.13 6.04 -2.01
C GLN A 102 -22.71 6.81 -0.81
N LEU A 103 -24.01 7.12 -0.89
CA LEU A 103 -24.86 7.37 0.28
C LEU A 103 -25.66 6.09 0.60
N GLN A 104 -25.09 5.25 1.46
CA GLN A 104 -25.82 4.11 2.02
C GLN A 104 -26.93 4.60 2.95
N ALA A 105 -28.13 4.02 2.79
CA ALA A 105 -29.29 4.30 3.61
C ALA A 105 -29.04 3.91 5.09
N ALA A 106 -29.12 4.89 5.99
CA ALA A 106 -28.94 4.71 7.42
C ALA A 106 -30.10 3.93 8.08
N PRO A 107 -29.82 3.18 9.17
CA PRO A 107 -30.85 2.40 9.88
C PRO A 107 -31.72 3.27 10.80
N GLY A 108 -33.04 3.08 10.71
CA GLY A 108 -34.08 3.39 11.70
C GLY A 108 -33.90 4.64 12.57
N TYR A 109 -34.23 5.81 12.03
CA TYR A 109 -34.31 7.05 12.83
C TYR A 109 -35.55 7.06 13.74
N ASP A 110 -35.35 7.45 14.99
CA ASP A 110 -36.43 7.86 15.90
C ASP A 110 -37.10 9.12 15.31
N ASP A 111 -38.43 9.13 15.20
CA ASP A 111 -39.21 10.18 14.50
C ASP A 111 -39.65 11.31 15.45
N SER A 112 -39.12 11.31 16.68
CA SER A 112 -39.47 12.30 17.71
C SER A 112 -39.00 13.72 17.30
N PRO A 113 -39.79 14.78 17.63
CA PRO A 113 -39.45 16.16 17.33
C PRO A 113 -38.18 16.58 18.08
N LEU A 114 -37.25 17.22 17.37
CA LEU A 114 -36.00 17.70 17.93
C LEU A 114 -36.25 19.06 18.60
N SER A 115 -36.04 19.15 19.91
CA SER A 115 -36.07 20.46 20.57
C SER A 115 -34.79 21.24 20.23
N SER A 116 -34.82 22.57 20.39
CA SER A 116 -33.61 23.39 20.23
C SER A 116 -32.48 22.96 21.18
N GLN A 117 -32.82 22.37 22.34
CA GLN A 117 -31.88 21.85 23.31
C GLN A 117 -31.23 20.53 22.85
N ASP A 118 -31.96 19.71 22.09
CA ASP A 118 -31.41 18.48 21.51
C ASP A 118 -30.43 18.79 20.37
N ILE A 119 -30.71 19.84 19.60
CA ILE A 119 -29.82 20.30 18.52
C ILE A 119 -28.51 20.85 19.09
N THR A 120 -28.56 21.69 20.13
CA THR A 120 -27.33 22.18 20.77
C THR A 120 -26.54 21.04 21.41
N ARG A 121 -27.20 20.10 22.10
CA ARG A 121 -26.54 18.90 22.64
C ARG A 121 -25.85 18.08 21.55
N LEU A 122 -26.52 17.86 20.42
CA LEU A 122 -25.96 17.11 19.29
C LEU A 122 -24.74 17.82 18.69
N LEU A 123 -24.78 19.14 18.51
CA LEU A 123 -23.64 19.91 18.01
C LEU A 123 -22.45 19.93 18.98
N ASP A 124 -22.72 19.99 20.29
CA ASP A 124 -21.68 19.90 21.32
C ASP A 124 -21.02 18.50 21.31
N GLU A 125 -21.81 17.42 21.16
CA GLU A 125 -21.32 16.05 21.04
C GLU A 125 -20.46 15.86 19.77
N VAL A 126 -20.92 16.34 18.62
CA VAL A 126 -20.13 16.31 17.37
C VAL A 126 -18.83 17.09 17.51
N THR A 127 -18.86 18.28 18.13
CA THR A 127 -17.67 19.10 18.34
C THR A 127 -16.68 18.40 19.28
N ALA A 128 -17.17 17.76 20.34
CA ALA A 128 -16.34 16.98 21.25
C ALA A 128 -15.69 15.76 20.54
N ASP A 129 -16.47 15.04 19.73
CA ASP A 129 -15.98 13.89 18.96
C ASP A 129 -14.94 14.29 17.91
N LEU A 130 -15.17 15.41 17.20
CA LEU A 130 -14.21 15.96 16.23
C LEU A 130 -12.91 16.40 16.91
N ASN A 131 -13.00 17.02 18.09
CA ASN A 131 -11.82 17.41 18.87
C ASN A 131 -11.05 16.19 19.39
N ALA A 132 -11.76 15.17 19.90
CA ALA A 132 -11.14 13.93 20.35
C ALA A 132 -10.44 13.19 19.20
N PHE A 133 -11.09 13.11 18.04
CA PHE A 133 -10.52 12.53 16.83
C PHE A 133 -9.29 13.31 16.34
N THR A 134 -9.34 14.64 16.34
CA THR A 134 -8.21 15.50 15.99
C THR A 134 -7.02 15.32 16.94
N HIS A 135 -7.29 15.19 18.25
CA HIS A 135 -6.25 14.90 19.23
C HIS A 135 -5.64 13.51 19.05
N GLN A 136 -6.46 12.50 18.75
CA GLN A 136 -5.98 11.15 18.47
C GLN A 136 -5.14 11.11 17.18
N LEU A 137 -5.57 11.83 16.13
CA LEU A 137 -4.81 12.01 14.90
C LEU A 137 -3.46 12.67 15.18
N ALA A 138 -3.42 13.78 15.93
CA ALA A 138 -2.19 14.49 16.23
C ALA A 138 -1.21 13.63 17.06
N ALA A 139 -1.71 12.84 18.01
CA ALA A 139 -0.88 11.96 18.82
C ALA A 139 -0.26 10.81 18.03
N ILE A 140 -0.95 10.30 17.01
CA ILE A 140 -0.48 9.19 16.17
C ILE A 140 0.37 9.70 15.00
N ALA A 141 0.05 10.87 14.45
CA ALA A 141 0.73 11.42 13.27
C ALA A 141 2.23 11.66 13.49
N ASP A 142 2.66 11.95 14.72
CA ASP A 142 4.08 12.21 15.02
C ASP A 142 4.82 11.00 15.59
N GLN A 143 4.17 9.86 15.74
CA GLN A 143 4.82 8.69 16.31
C GLN A 143 5.76 8.01 15.31
N THR A 144 7.05 8.04 15.60
CA THR A 144 8.03 7.20 14.91
C THR A 144 7.87 5.75 15.36
N VAL A 145 7.74 4.85 14.39
CA VAL A 145 7.70 3.40 14.63
C VAL A 145 9.03 2.77 14.26
N THR A 146 9.36 1.68 14.95
CA THR A 146 10.56 0.88 14.70
C THR A 146 10.16 -0.56 14.43
N ALA A 147 10.88 -1.22 13.52
CA ALA A 147 10.72 -2.64 13.25
C ALA A 147 12.05 -3.29 12.86
N GLU A 148 12.06 -4.62 12.95
CA GLU A 148 13.14 -5.49 12.50
C GLU A 148 12.56 -6.53 11.54
N SER A 149 13.37 -6.97 10.58
CA SER A 149 13.03 -8.08 9.70
C SER A 149 13.02 -9.41 10.48
N PRO A 150 12.33 -10.46 9.99
CA PRO A 150 12.25 -11.75 10.68
C PRO A 150 13.61 -12.37 11.00
N GLY A 151 14.57 -12.29 10.07
CA GLY A 151 15.94 -12.75 10.26
C GLY A 151 16.83 -11.82 11.11
N ARG A 152 16.32 -10.65 11.51
CA ARG A 152 17.05 -9.61 12.28
C ARG A 152 18.29 -9.06 11.57
N ASN A 153 18.39 -9.26 10.27
CA ASN A 153 19.49 -8.72 9.47
C ASN A 153 19.23 -7.27 9.04
N VAL A 154 17.97 -6.83 9.10
CA VAL A 154 17.57 -5.48 8.71
C VAL A 154 16.66 -4.90 9.79
N SER A 155 16.83 -3.62 10.06
CA SER A 155 15.95 -2.85 10.94
C SER A 155 15.72 -1.46 10.37
N GLY A 156 14.66 -0.80 10.82
CA GLY A 156 14.37 0.54 10.33
C GLY A 156 13.36 1.28 11.18
N THR A 157 13.19 2.56 10.85
CA THR A 157 12.21 3.44 11.43
C THR A 157 11.39 4.12 10.34
N ALA A 158 10.12 4.34 10.65
CA ALA A 158 9.18 5.01 9.75
C ALA A 158 8.28 5.97 10.51
N GLN A 159 7.77 6.96 9.79
CA GLN A 159 6.81 7.93 10.29
C GLN A 159 5.88 8.31 9.14
N ARG A 160 4.56 8.27 9.36
CA ARG A 160 3.53 8.61 8.35
C ARG A 160 3.71 7.87 7.02
N GLY A 161 4.04 6.58 7.05
CA GLY A 161 4.28 5.77 5.85
C GLY A 161 5.60 6.05 5.12
N GLN A 162 6.42 7.01 5.59
CA GLN A 162 7.74 7.28 5.04
C GLN A 162 8.83 6.61 5.87
N ILE A 163 9.81 6.03 5.20
CA ILE A 163 10.98 5.44 5.83
C ILE A 163 11.98 6.55 6.16
N LEU A 164 12.34 6.67 7.43
CA LEU A 164 13.27 7.67 7.92
C LEU A 164 14.70 7.14 7.97
N GLN A 165 14.87 5.90 8.46
CA GLN A 165 16.16 5.26 8.60
C GLN A 165 16.01 3.76 8.35
N LEU A 166 17.02 3.18 7.72
CA LEU A 166 17.17 1.73 7.55
C LEU A 166 18.61 1.35 7.86
N SER A 167 18.79 0.26 8.58
CA SER A 167 20.07 -0.34 8.92
C SER A 167 20.06 -1.80 8.48
N LEU A 168 21.17 -2.25 7.92
CA LEU A 168 21.30 -3.58 7.35
C LEU A 168 22.68 -4.15 7.71
N ASP A 169 22.73 -5.40 8.15
CA ASP A 169 23.99 -6.08 8.48
C ASP A 169 24.82 -6.24 7.19
N PRO A 170 25.96 -5.53 7.08
CA PRO A 170 26.74 -5.53 5.85
C PRO A 170 27.41 -6.88 5.58
N ASN A 171 27.72 -7.67 6.61
CA ASN A 171 28.33 -8.98 6.44
C ASN A 171 27.31 -9.94 5.82
N TRP A 172 26.09 -9.94 6.35
CA TRP A 172 25.00 -10.72 5.79
C TRP A 172 24.69 -10.28 4.35
N ALA A 173 24.51 -8.98 4.07
CA ALA A 173 24.16 -8.53 2.73
C ALA A 173 25.25 -8.81 1.68
N SER A 174 26.52 -8.86 2.11
CA SER A 174 27.62 -9.25 1.23
C SER A 174 27.55 -10.73 0.80
N ALA A 175 27.01 -11.62 1.63
CA ALA A 175 27.04 -13.06 1.44
C ALA A 175 25.68 -13.68 1.04
N ALA A 176 24.57 -13.06 1.45
CA ALA A 176 23.21 -13.57 1.25
C ALA A 176 22.79 -13.61 -0.23
N ARG A 177 21.81 -14.44 -0.57
CA ARG A 177 21.25 -14.44 -1.94
C ARG A 177 20.36 -13.20 -2.13
N ASN A 178 20.24 -12.70 -3.37
CA ASN A 178 19.38 -11.53 -3.64
C ASN A 178 17.95 -11.77 -3.17
N SER A 179 17.37 -12.94 -3.45
CA SER A 179 16.02 -13.31 -3.01
C SER A 179 15.83 -13.27 -1.49
N GLU A 180 16.87 -13.61 -0.73
CA GLU A 180 16.85 -13.56 0.74
C GLU A 180 16.84 -12.10 1.23
N ILE A 181 17.68 -11.25 0.60
CA ILE A 181 17.73 -9.82 0.91
C ILE A 181 16.40 -9.15 0.57
N GLU A 182 15.87 -9.41 -0.62
CA GLU A 182 14.59 -8.88 -1.09
C GLU A 182 13.44 -9.26 -0.15
N THR A 183 13.39 -10.52 0.31
CA THR A 183 12.35 -11.00 1.23
C THR A 183 12.42 -10.32 2.59
N GLU A 184 13.63 -10.17 3.16
CA GLU A 184 13.84 -9.51 4.44
C GLU A 184 13.49 -8.01 4.36
N LEU A 185 13.87 -7.34 3.27
CA LEU A 185 13.55 -5.94 3.01
C LEU A 185 12.04 -5.75 2.84
N ALA A 186 11.38 -6.56 2.01
CA ALA A 186 9.93 -6.47 1.80
C ALA A 186 9.16 -6.68 3.11
N SER A 187 9.57 -7.68 3.91
CA SER A 187 8.94 -7.96 5.21
C SER A 187 9.10 -6.80 6.19
N LEU A 188 10.29 -6.19 6.26
CA LEU A 188 10.54 -5.03 7.10
C LEU A 188 9.69 -3.84 6.65
N LEU A 189 9.69 -3.52 5.35
CA LEU A 189 8.97 -2.37 4.81
C LEU A 189 7.46 -2.49 5.01
N ALA A 190 6.87 -3.66 4.76
CA ALA A 190 5.44 -3.92 5.03
C ALA A 190 5.11 -3.76 6.53
N THR A 191 6.00 -4.22 7.42
CA THR A 191 5.84 -4.06 8.88
C THR A 191 5.93 -2.59 9.30
N LEU A 192 6.88 -1.84 8.75
CA LEU A 192 7.03 -0.41 9.05
C LEU A 192 5.83 0.39 8.54
N GLN A 193 5.36 0.07 7.35
CA GLN A 193 4.21 0.75 6.77
C GLN A 193 2.94 0.47 7.59
N SER A 194 2.58 -0.79 7.80
CA SER A 194 1.38 -1.16 8.58
C SER A 194 1.34 -0.54 9.98
N LYS A 195 2.51 -0.32 10.60
CA LYS A 195 2.60 0.38 11.90
C LYS A 195 2.57 1.90 11.80
N SER A 196 3.05 2.49 10.70
CA SER A 196 3.20 3.95 10.54
C SER A 196 2.04 4.62 9.79
N THR A 197 1.20 3.84 9.10
CA THR A 197 -0.04 4.32 8.47
C THR A 197 -1.24 3.85 9.29
N PRO A 198 -1.99 4.75 9.92
CA PRO A 198 -3.19 4.37 10.66
C PRO A 198 -4.32 4.03 9.68
N THR A 199 -4.45 2.75 9.31
CA THR A 199 -5.50 2.29 8.39
C THR A 199 -6.91 2.56 8.91
N ASP A 200 -7.09 2.61 10.24
CA ASP A 200 -8.38 2.91 10.90
C ASP A 200 -8.82 4.38 10.80
N LEU A 201 -7.92 5.32 10.43
CA LEU A 201 -8.27 6.75 10.39
C LEU A 201 -8.85 7.20 9.04
N ALA A 202 -8.75 6.37 8.00
CA ALA A 202 -9.34 6.66 6.68
C ALA A 202 -10.88 6.69 6.68
N GLY A 203 -11.52 6.06 7.68
CA GLY A 203 -12.98 6.02 7.82
C GLY A 203 -13.60 7.25 8.49
N GLY A 204 -12.81 8.25 8.86
CA GLY A 204 -13.26 9.41 9.63
C GLY A 204 -13.70 9.06 11.06
N PRO A 205 -14.06 10.07 11.88
CA PRO A 205 -14.62 9.82 13.20
C PRO A 205 -15.99 9.15 13.06
N ARG A 206 -16.08 7.88 13.48
CA ARG A 206 -17.34 7.15 13.53
C ARG A 206 -17.99 7.36 14.90
N SER A 207 -18.98 8.26 14.96
CA SER A 207 -19.80 8.44 16.15
C SER A 207 -21.27 8.54 15.80
N ARG A 208 -22.13 8.08 16.71
CA ARG A 208 -23.58 8.11 16.54
C ARG A 208 -24.09 9.54 16.28
N ALA A 209 -23.45 10.56 16.85
CA ALA A 209 -23.83 11.96 16.69
C ALA A 209 -23.48 12.49 15.28
N ILE A 210 -22.33 12.07 14.73
CA ILE A 210 -21.92 12.38 13.36
C ILE A 210 -22.81 11.67 12.35
N ASP A 211 -23.15 10.40 12.59
CA ASP A 211 -24.10 9.63 11.77
C ASP A 211 -25.52 10.24 11.81
N GLU A 212 -25.94 10.76 12.97
CA GLU A 212 -27.23 11.44 13.14
C GLU A 212 -27.25 12.79 12.40
N LEU A 213 -26.18 13.58 12.49
CA LEU A 213 -26.05 14.85 11.78
C LEU A 213 -25.99 14.66 10.25
N ASN A 214 -25.19 13.70 9.77
CA ASN A 214 -25.14 13.36 8.34
C ASN A 214 -26.50 12.87 7.83
N GLY A 215 -27.21 12.05 8.61
CA GLY A 215 -28.57 11.61 8.29
C GLY A 215 -29.61 12.73 8.19
N LEU A 216 -29.51 13.70 9.10
CA LEU A 216 -30.37 14.90 9.11
C LEU A 216 -30.05 15.84 7.93
N ALA A 217 -28.77 16.01 7.58
CA ALA A 217 -28.34 16.84 6.46
C ALA A 217 -28.69 16.23 5.09
N SER A 218 -28.63 14.91 4.96
CA SER A 218 -28.96 14.17 3.73
C SER A 218 -30.47 13.97 3.51
N ASN A 219 -31.31 14.21 4.52
CA ASN A 219 -32.77 14.21 4.39
C ASN A 219 -33.39 15.54 4.87
N PRO A 220 -33.34 16.60 4.04
CA PRO A 220 -33.84 17.93 4.41
C PRO A 220 -35.34 17.94 4.74
N GLN A 221 -36.13 17.03 4.17
CA GLN A 221 -37.56 16.88 4.47
C GLN A 221 -37.81 16.31 5.88
N LEU A 222 -36.97 15.37 6.32
CA LEU A 222 -37.04 14.79 7.68
C LEU A 222 -36.61 15.83 8.72
N LEU A 223 -35.58 16.63 8.40
CA LEU A 223 -35.14 17.76 9.22
C LEU A 223 -36.24 18.82 9.37
N LEU A 224 -36.90 19.23 8.27
CA LEU A 224 -38.03 20.16 8.33
C LEU A 224 -39.22 19.62 9.13
N ARG A 225 -39.51 18.32 9.01
CA ARG A 225 -40.58 17.67 9.78
C ARG A 225 -40.24 17.61 11.28
N ARG A 226 -38.99 17.32 11.64
CA ARG A 226 -38.53 17.27 13.04
C ARG A 226 -38.38 18.66 13.69
N LEU A 227 -38.17 19.70 12.89
CA LEU A 227 -38.18 21.11 13.31
C LEU A 227 -39.60 21.72 13.38
N GLY A 228 -40.64 20.97 12.99
CA GLY A 228 -42.02 21.45 12.98
C GLY A 228 -42.32 22.45 11.85
N LEU A 229 -41.51 22.47 10.79
CA LEU A 229 -41.57 23.43 9.68
C LEU A 229 -42.06 22.80 8.34
N GLY A 230 -42.28 21.49 8.30
CA GLY A 230 -42.81 20.77 7.14
C GLY A 230 -44.17 20.16 7.44
N SER A 231 -45.25 20.84 7.03
CA SER A 231 -46.60 20.29 6.88
C SER A 231 -46.81 19.77 5.47
#